data_AF-A0AAV9DEL7-F1
#
_entry.id   AF-A0AAV9DEL7-F1
#
_cell.length_a   1.000
_cell.length_b   1.000
_cell.length_c   1.000
_cell.angle_alpha   90.00
_cell.angle_beta   90.00
_cell.angle_gamma   90.00
#
_symmetry.space_group_name_H-M   'P 1'
#
loop_
_entity.id
_entity.type
_entity.pdbx_description
1 polymer ?
#
loop_
_entity_poly.entity_id
_entity_poly.type
_entity_poly.pdbx_seq_one_letter_code
_entity_poly.pdbx_strand_id
1 'polypeptide(L)'
;MEIHEGLKGPVFVVTSPDGDSCSGQTPDIAWDAIQKKSCSRVKNWHGKRFSSKINGGELFGFGNPLVQKLLRELVANVNGTAERSSRLSTFCNGTDKKEHETSTAFPKLLPYMCN
;
A
#
# COMPACT_ATOMS: atom_id res chain seq x y z
N MET A 1 -5.64 8.52 4.73
CA MET A 1 -4.58 9.54 4.68
C MET A 1 -3.95 9.48 3.31
N GLU A 2 -3.50 10.61 2.78
CA GLU A 2 -2.99 10.71 1.41
C GLU A 2 -1.73 11.58 1.38
N ILE A 3 -0.87 11.34 0.38
CA ILE A 3 0.31 12.14 0.10
C ILE A 3 0.23 12.58 -1.33
N HIS A 4 0.21 13.89 -1.56
CA HIS A 4 0.16 14.50 -2.88
C HIS A 4 1.50 15.16 -3.19
N GLU A 5 1.82 15.31 -4.47
CA GLU A 5 2.95 16.13 -4.90
C GLU A 5 2.60 17.62 -4.72
N GLY A 6 3.58 18.42 -4.31
CA GLY A 6 3.41 19.85 -4.13
C GLY A 6 4.64 20.64 -4.59
N LEU A 7 4.44 21.94 -4.80
CA LEU A 7 5.46 22.85 -5.36
C LEU A 7 6.74 22.94 -4.52
N LYS A 8 6.67 22.60 -3.22
CA LYS A 8 7.80 22.65 -2.27
C LYS A 8 8.11 21.27 -1.70
N GLY A 9 7.74 20.21 -2.39
CA GLY A 9 7.78 18.83 -1.90
C GLY A 9 6.40 18.28 -1.55
N PRO A 10 6.34 17.12 -0.87
CA PRO A 10 5.09 16.42 -0.62
C PRO A 10 4.14 17.21 0.27
N VAL A 11 2.85 17.04 0.02
CA VAL A 11 1.75 17.57 0.83
C VAL A 11 1.01 16.38 1.45
N PHE A 12 0.94 16.36 2.77
CA PHE A 12 0.27 15.33 3.55
C PHE A 12 -1.16 15.76 3.82
N VAL A 13 -2.13 14.90 3.53
CA VAL A 13 -3.56 15.16 3.74
C VAL A 13 -4.14 14.12 4.68
N VAL A 14 -4.82 14.61 5.72
CA VAL A 14 -5.57 13.78 6.66
C VAL A 14 -7.03 14.18 6.56
N THR A 15 -7.88 13.20 6.27
CA THR A 15 -9.33 13.34 6.22
C THR A 15 -9.92 12.56 7.39
N SER A 16 -10.71 13.24 8.22
CA SER A 16 -11.47 12.60 9.28
C SER A 16 -12.64 11.81 8.70
N PRO A 17 -13.17 10.82 9.44
CA PRO A 17 -14.39 10.10 9.05
C PRO A 17 -15.60 11.03 8.85
N ASP A 18 -15.61 12.18 9.54
CA ASP A 18 -16.67 13.19 9.45
C ASP A 18 -16.57 14.05 8.18
N GLY A 19 -15.57 13.81 7.33
CA GLY A 19 -15.34 14.53 6.07
C GLY A 19 -14.45 15.78 6.19
N ASP A 20 -14.00 16.14 7.39
CA ASP A 20 -13.05 17.25 7.54
C ASP A 20 -11.67 16.85 7.08
N SER A 21 -11.07 17.66 6.21
CA SER A 21 -9.69 17.48 5.78
C SER A 21 -8.77 18.60 6.25
N CYS A 22 -7.52 18.25 6.52
CA CYS A 22 -6.42 19.20 6.68
C CYS A 22 -5.20 18.71 5.93
N SER A 23 -4.38 19.66 5.48
CA SER A 23 -3.13 19.42 4.79
C SER A 23 -1.94 20.04 5.52
N GLY A 24 -0.75 19.49 5.30
CA GLY A 24 0.50 20.01 5.85
C GLY A 24 1.72 19.56 5.05
N GLN A 25 2.85 20.27 5.21
CA GLN A 25 4.11 19.89 4.57
C GLN A 25 4.80 18.71 5.29
N THR A 26 4.37 18.39 6.51
CA THR A 26 4.80 17.20 7.24
C THR A 26 3.57 16.44 7.75
N PRO A 27 3.70 15.13 8.00
CA PRO A 27 2.64 14.33 8.61
C PRO A 27 2.14 14.93 9.93
N ASP A 28 3.05 15.43 10.78
CA ASP A 28 2.70 16.01 12.08
C ASP A 28 1.89 17.29 11.94
N ILE A 29 2.22 18.17 10.99
CA ILE A 29 1.45 19.40 10.76
C ILE A 29 0.01 19.06 10.32
N ALA A 30 -0.14 18.11 9.40
CA ALA A 30 -1.47 17.69 8.92
C ALA A 30 -2.29 17.05 10.05
N TRP A 31 -1.66 16.22 10.88
CA TRP A 31 -2.30 15.57 12.02
C TRP A 31 -2.69 16.56 13.12
N ASP A 32 -1.78 17.44 13.52
CA ASP A 32 -2.03 18.48 14.53
C ASP A 32 -3.19 19.40 14.11
N ALA A 33 -3.31 19.72 12.82
CA ALA A 33 -4.41 20.52 12.29
C ALA A 33 -5.77 19.81 12.45
N ILE A 34 -5.84 18.51 12.17
CA ILE A 34 -7.06 17.71 12.39
C ILE A 34 -7.37 17.61 13.88
N GLN A 35 -6.37 17.36 14.74
CA GLN A 35 -6.57 17.29 16.19
C GLN A 35 -7.14 18.60 16.73
N LYS A 36 -6.62 19.76 16.30
CA LYS A 36 -7.14 21.07 16.70
C LYS A 36 -8.59 21.27 16.24
N LYS A 37 -8.91 20.92 14.99
CA LYS A 37 -10.28 21.01 14.46
C LYS A 37 -11.24 20.06 15.19
N SER A 38 -10.87 18.81 15.40
CA SER A 38 -11.72 17.81 16.05
C SER A 38 -11.87 18.08 17.56
N CYS A 39 -10.80 18.44 18.27
CA CYS A 39 -10.85 18.79 19.69
C CYS A 39 -11.67 20.06 19.96
N SER A 40 -11.76 21.01 19.02
CA SER A 40 -12.63 22.19 19.17
C SER A 40 -14.12 21.83 19.27
N ARG A 41 -14.54 20.72 18.64
CA ARG A 41 -15.90 20.16 18.78
C ARG A 41 -16.10 19.33 20.04
N VAL A 42 -15.02 18.88 20.67
CA VAL A 42 -15.05 18.00 21.83
C VAL A 42 -14.58 18.76 23.07
N LYS A 43 -15.41 19.72 23.55
CA LYS A 43 -15.24 20.29 24.89
C LYS A 43 -15.46 19.29 26.04
N ASN A 44 -15.73 18.02 25.74
CA ASN A 44 -16.10 17.00 26.74
C ASN A 44 -15.25 15.72 26.66
N TRP A 45 -13.91 15.79 26.65
CA TRP A 45 -13.09 14.61 26.91
C TRP A 45 -12.38 14.69 28.27
N HIS A 46 -13.16 14.95 29.32
CA HIS A 46 -12.74 14.67 30.68
C HIS A 46 -12.79 13.14 30.89
N GLY A 47 -11.64 12.46 30.85
CA GLY A 47 -11.52 11.17 31.52
C GLY A 47 -10.84 10.03 30.78
N LYS A 48 -10.31 10.21 29.56
CA LYS A 48 -9.49 9.14 28.95
C LYS A 48 -8.10 9.67 28.62
N ARG A 49 -7.18 9.47 29.57
CA ARG A 49 -5.73 9.54 29.33
C ARG A 49 -5.39 8.42 28.34
N PHE A 50 -5.57 8.66 27.04
CA PHE A 50 -4.89 7.85 26.03
C PHE A 50 -3.40 8.16 26.19
N SER A 51 -2.68 7.26 26.88
CA SER A 51 -1.26 7.44 27.21
C SER A 51 -0.35 7.46 25.97
N SER A 52 -0.87 7.14 24.78
CA SER A 52 -0.15 7.18 23.52
C SER A 52 -0.68 8.31 22.64
N LYS A 53 0.01 9.45 22.64
CA LYS A 53 -0.14 10.45 21.59
C LYS A 53 0.46 9.85 20.32
N ILE A 54 -0.39 9.41 19.37
CA ILE A 54 0.07 9.02 18.04
C ILE A 54 0.68 10.25 17.35
N ASN A 55 1.91 10.11 16.84
CA ASN A 55 2.55 11.16 16.04
C ASN A 55 2.12 11.05 14.56
N GLY A 56 2.38 12.09 13.76
CA GLY A 56 1.99 12.11 12.35
C GLY A 56 2.67 11.00 11.54
N GLY A 57 3.94 10.71 11.81
CA GLY A 57 4.67 9.64 11.12
C GLY A 57 4.08 8.24 11.35
N GLU A 58 3.67 7.95 12.57
CA GLU A 58 2.97 6.72 12.96
C GLU A 58 1.59 6.64 12.31
N LEU A 59 0.85 7.75 12.28
CA LEU A 59 -0.46 7.82 11.62
C LEU A 59 -0.37 7.46 10.14
N PHE A 60 0.66 7.95 9.45
CA PHE A 60 0.93 7.62 8.05
C PHE A 60 1.58 6.23 7.85
N GLY A 61 1.86 5.51 8.93
CA GLY A 61 2.43 4.16 8.87
C GLY A 61 3.91 4.13 8.52
N PHE A 62 4.63 5.25 8.58
CA PHE A 62 6.06 5.28 8.24
C PHE A 62 6.93 4.51 9.23
N GLY A 63 6.45 4.25 10.45
CA GLY A 63 7.11 3.31 11.37
C GLY A 63 6.96 1.84 10.97
N ASN A 64 6.08 1.50 10.03
CA ASN A 64 5.80 0.11 9.67
C ASN A 64 6.93 -0.47 8.79
N PRO A 65 7.56 -1.60 9.19
CA PRO A 65 8.65 -2.22 8.42
C PRO A 65 8.27 -2.57 6.97
N LEU A 66 7.02 -2.93 6.70
CA LEU A 66 6.55 -3.26 5.34
C LEU A 66 6.46 -2.01 4.48
N VAL A 67 5.95 -0.90 5.03
CA VAL A 67 5.90 0.39 4.33
C VAL A 67 7.32 0.87 4.05
N GLN A 68 8.21 0.78 5.03
CA GLN A 68 9.62 1.14 4.88
C GLN A 68 10.35 0.28 3.84
N LYS A 69 10.07 -1.03 3.80
CA LYS A 69 10.59 -1.95 2.77
C LYS A 69 10.08 -1.55 1.38
N LEU A 70 8.78 -1.28 1.24
CA LEU A 70 8.16 -0.86 -0.01
C LEU A 70 8.77 0.44 -0.53
N LEU A 71 8.87 1.48 0.31
CA LEU A 71 9.46 2.77 -0.07
C LEU A 71 10.92 2.61 -0.53
N ARG A 72 11.72 1.78 0.16
CA ARG A 72 13.09 1.47 -0.26
C ARG A 72 13.16 0.74 -1.60
N GLU A 73 12.29 -0.23 -1.82
CA GLU A 73 12.24 -0.99 -3.08
C GLU A 73 11.85 -0.10 -4.26
N LEU A 74 10.89 0.80 -4.08
CA LEU A 74 10.51 1.77 -5.12
C LEU A 74 11.69 2.69 -5.49
N VAL A 75 12.42 3.21 -4.50
CA VAL A 75 13.62 4.04 -4.74
C VAL A 75 14.71 3.24 -5.47
N ALA A 76 14.97 1.99 -5.04
CA ALA A 76 15.97 1.15 -5.68
C ALA A 76 15.60 0.80 -7.14
N ASN A 77 14.32 0.63 -7.45
CA ASN A 77 13.84 0.36 -8.79
C ASN A 77 13.96 1.56 -9.73
N VAL A 78 13.77 2.80 -9.25
CA VAL A 78 14.01 4.03 -10.04
C VAL A 78 15.50 4.22 -10.34
N ASN A 79 16.37 3.89 -9.39
CA ASN A 79 17.81 4.06 -9.57
C ASN A 79 18.47 2.89 -10.34
N GLY A 80 17.81 1.72 -10.42
CA GLY A 80 18.30 0.51 -11.07
C GLY A 80 17.56 0.12 -12.36
N THR A 81 16.69 0.98 -12.90
CA THR A 81 15.84 0.65 -14.07
C THR A 81 16.64 0.41 -15.35
N ALA A 82 17.92 0.84 -15.40
CA ALA A 82 18.81 0.49 -16.50
C ALA A 82 19.30 -0.98 -16.46
N GLU A 83 19.29 -1.65 -15.29
CA GLU A 83 19.87 -3.00 -15.16
C GLU A 83 18.86 -4.12 -14.87
N ARG A 84 17.64 -3.81 -14.38
CA ARG A 84 16.69 -4.84 -13.90
C ARG A 84 15.67 -5.33 -14.94
N SER A 85 15.50 -4.64 -16.08
CA SER A 85 14.63 -5.12 -17.17
C SER A 85 15.11 -6.46 -17.76
N SER A 86 16.39 -6.81 -17.59
CA SER A 86 16.98 -8.09 -17.99
C SER A 86 16.69 -9.24 -17.01
N ARG A 87 16.27 -8.96 -15.77
CA ARG A 87 16.08 -9.97 -14.70
C ARG A 87 14.64 -10.38 -14.44
N LEU A 88 13.66 -9.75 -15.10
CA LEU A 88 12.25 -10.15 -15.01
C LEU A 88 11.91 -11.35 -15.94
N SER A 89 12.88 -11.88 -16.69
CA SER A 89 12.67 -12.99 -17.63
C SER A 89 12.78 -14.40 -17.03
N THR A 90 13.11 -14.60 -15.75
CA THR A 90 13.45 -15.96 -15.25
C THR A 90 12.67 -16.42 -14.01
N PHE A 91 11.43 -15.96 -13.85
CA PHE A 91 10.51 -16.54 -12.85
C PHE A 91 9.32 -17.25 -13.51
N CYS A 92 9.60 -18.18 -14.42
CA CYS A 92 8.66 -19.19 -14.88
C CYS A 92 9.41 -20.53 -15.07
N ASN A 93 9.98 -21.09 -14.00
CA ASN A 93 10.34 -22.51 -13.99
C ASN A 93 9.14 -23.32 -13.47
N GLY A 94 8.14 -23.47 -14.33
CA GLY A 94 7.19 -24.58 -14.27
C GLY A 94 7.69 -25.64 -15.25
N THR A 95 8.26 -26.71 -14.72
CA THR A 95 8.91 -27.81 -15.45
C THR A 95 8.01 -28.44 -16.52
N ASP A 96 8.41 -28.29 -17.78
CA ASP A 96 7.92 -29.07 -18.92
C ASP A 96 8.56 -30.46 -18.86
N LYS A 97 7.77 -31.48 -18.50
CA LYS A 97 8.15 -32.89 -18.66
C LYS A 97 7.37 -33.45 -19.85
N LYS A 98 7.99 -33.38 -21.02
CA LYS A 98 7.67 -34.23 -22.17
C LYS A 98 8.30 -35.61 -21.94
N GLU A 99 7.48 -36.63 -21.75
CA GLU A 99 7.85 -37.99 -22.16
C GLU A 99 6.70 -38.56 -23.00
N HIS A 100 7.03 -38.83 -24.25
CA HIS A 100 6.27 -39.58 -25.24
C HIS A 100 6.54 -41.07 -25.00
N GLU A 101 5.52 -41.93 -24.99
CA GLU A 101 5.49 -43.14 -25.84
C GLU A 101 4.17 -43.94 -25.75
N THR A 102 3.59 -44.14 -26.94
CA THR A 102 2.86 -45.32 -27.45
C THR A 102 1.52 -45.80 -26.87
N SER A 103 0.53 -45.75 -27.78
CA SER A 103 -0.34 -46.86 -28.21
C SER A 103 -1.74 -47.01 -27.58
N THR A 104 -2.72 -46.77 -28.47
CA THR A 104 -3.99 -47.51 -28.64
C THR A 104 -4.99 -47.56 -27.48
N ALA A 105 -6.02 -46.71 -27.56
CA ALA A 105 -7.44 -47.08 -27.72
C ALA A 105 -8.34 -45.93 -27.24
N PHE A 106 -9.16 -45.39 -28.14
CA PHE A 106 -10.34 -44.58 -27.76
C PHE A 106 -11.31 -45.46 -26.93
N PRO A 107 -12.09 -44.88 -26.00
CA PRO A 107 -13.38 -44.32 -26.43
C PRO A 107 -13.74 -42.97 -25.79
N LYS A 108 -14.35 -42.14 -26.64
CA LYS A 108 -15.54 -41.28 -26.43
C LYS A 108 -15.98 -41.04 -24.99
N LEU A 109 -16.18 -39.76 -24.63
CA LEU A 109 -17.43 -39.26 -24.04
C LEU A 109 -17.51 -37.73 -24.21
N LEU A 110 -18.64 -37.27 -24.73
CA LEU A 110 -18.94 -35.89 -25.13
C LEU A 110 -19.18 -34.97 -23.90
N PRO A 111 -18.99 -33.64 -24.05
CA PRO A 111 -19.34 -32.67 -23.00
C PRO A 111 -20.85 -32.41 -23.01
N TYR A 112 -21.51 -32.64 -21.88
CA TYR A 112 -22.85 -32.16 -21.62
C TYR A 112 -22.78 -30.68 -21.20
N MET A 113 -23.32 -29.79 -22.03
CA MET A 113 -23.74 -28.46 -21.62
C MET A 113 -25.17 -28.59 -21.06
N CYS A 114 -25.39 -28.13 -19.83
CA CYS A 114 -26.73 -27.87 -19.30
C CYS A 114 -26.97 -26.36 -19.39
N ASN A 115 -28.14 -25.99 -19.91
CA ASN A 115 -28.73 -24.65 -19.78
C ASN A 115 -29.05 -24.32 -18.32
#